data_AF-A0A812FU37-F1
#
_entry.id   AF-A0A812FU37-F1
#
_cell.length_a   1.000
_cell.length_b   1.000
_cell.length_c   1.000
_cell.angle_alpha   90.00
_cell.angle_beta   90.00
_cell.angle_gamma   90.00
#
_symmetry.space_group_name_H-M   'P 1'
#
loop_
_entity.id
_entity.type
_entity.pdbx_description
1 polymer ?
#
loop_
_entity_poly.entity_id
_entity_poly.type
_entity_poly.pdbx_seq_one_letter_code
_entity_poly.pdbx_strand_id
1 'polypeptide(L)'
;MKLFQTITIALLISTTSFVTFAKNNDDNWELIAQKTVNFQTETDTVEPNGLFKNRQFSKIKIKCIQGTMNFKNMKVIMTDGSEKELKTMTGTLTKGMSTRAWTLPGSEDAKLKRIDMEYKSWGNMTLNAAGVSKKAKIEIWGKKRVQEQD
;
A
#
# COMPACT_ATOMS: atom_id res chain seq x y z
N MET A 1 -63.48 0.35 17.58
CA MET A 1 -62.21 1.09 17.77
C MET A 1 -61.33 0.32 18.75
N LYS A 2 -60.18 -0.18 18.29
CA LYS A 2 -58.89 -0.13 19.03
C LYS A 2 -57.80 -0.63 18.10
N LEU A 3 -56.93 0.32 17.78
CA LEU A 3 -55.84 0.28 16.82
C LEU A 3 -54.66 -0.54 17.37
N PHE A 4 -54.01 -1.23 16.45
CA PHE A 4 -52.63 -1.72 16.47
C PHE A 4 -51.63 -0.78 17.15
N GLN A 5 -50.67 -1.35 17.89
CA GLN A 5 -49.35 -0.74 18.19
C GLN A 5 -48.33 -1.88 18.48
N THR A 6 -47.66 -2.38 17.43
CA THR A 6 -46.26 -2.12 17.02
C THR A 6 -45.20 -2.93 17.76
N ILE A 7 -44.72 -4.00 17.10
CA ILE A 7 -43.47 -4.70 17.39
C ILE A 7 -42.34 -3.95 16.66
N THR A 8 -41.40 -3.37 17.40
CA THR A 8 -40.22 -2.71 16.84
C THR A 8 -39.12 -3.74 16.62
N ILE A 9 -38.92 -4.18 15.37
CA ILE A 9 -37.76 -4.98 14.97
C ILE A 9 -36.61 -4.02 14.68
N ALA A 10 -35.59 -4.01 15.55
CA ALA A 10 -34.35 -3.31 15.31
C ALA A 10 -33.49 -4.11 14.31
N LEU A 11 -33.43 -3.65 13.06
CA LEU A 11 -32.59 -4.23 12.03
C LEU A 11 -31.15 -3.72 12.19
N LEU A 12 -30.26 -4.57 12.69
CA LEU A 12 -28.83 -4.28 12.81
C LEU A 12 -28.18 -4.41 11.42
N ILE A 13 -28.04 -3.29 10.71
CA ILE A 13 -27.33 -3.24 9.42
C ILE A 13 -25.83 -3.30 9.71
N SER A 14 -25.22 -4.48 9.55
CA SER A 14 -23.77 -4.61 9.53
C SER A 14 -23.24 -4.00 8.23
N THR A 15 -22.74 -2.77 8.30
CA THR A 15 -22.03 -2.16 7.17
C THR A 15 -20.66 -2.83 7.05
N THR A 16 -20.59 -3.94 6.31
CA THR A 16 -19.32 -4.46 5.82
C THR A 16 -18.80 -3.49 4.76
N SER A 17 -17.81 -2.68 5.15
CA SER A 17 -17.08 -1.82 4.21
C SER A 17 -16.31 -2.70 3.23
N PHE A 18 -16.90 -2.96 2.07
CA PHE A 18 -16.19 -3.52 0.93
C PHE A 18 -15.12 -2.53 0.51
N VAL A 19 -13.85 -2.83 0.81
CA VAL A 19 -12.72 -2.12 0.21
C VAL A 19 -12.67 -2.49 -1.26
N THR A 20 -13.31 -1.68 -2.11
CA THR A 20 -13.19 -1.80 -3.56
C THR A 20 -11.75 -1.46 -3.96
N PHE A 21 -10.97 -2.49 -4.29
CA PHE A 21 -9.70 -2.33 -5.00
C PHE A 21 -10.03 -1.82 -6.41
N ALA A 22 -9.86 -0.52 -6.64
CA ALA A 22 -10.08 0.07 -7.95
C ALA A 22 -9.09 -0.52 -8.98
N LYS A 23 -9.63 -1.19 -10.00
CA LYS A 23 -8.91 -1.59 -11.22
C LYS A 23 -8.81 -0.36 -12.11
N ASN A 24 -7.62 0.24 -12.23
CA ASN A 24 -7.39 1.29 -13.23
C ASN A 24 -7.27 0.62 -14.60
N ASN A 25 -8.11 1.01 -15.56
CA ASN A 25 -8.34 0.30 -16.82
C ASN A 25 -7.20 0.32 -17.83
N ASP A 26 -6.05 0.94 -17.54
CA ASP A 26 -5.09 1.28 -18.61
C ASP A 26 -3.67 0.74 -18.45
N ASP A 27 -3.36 -0.03 -17.40
CA ASP A 27 -1.93 -0.02 -17.02
C ASP A 27 -1.39 -1.24 -16.23
N ASN A 28 -2.15 -2.34 -16.17
CA ASN A 28 -1.75 -3.62 -15.55
C ASN A 28 -1.21 -3.49 -14.10
N TRP A 29 -1.52 -2.38 -13.40
CA TRP A 29 -1.15 -2.13 -12.01
C TRP A 29 -2.22 -2.67 -11.06
N GLU A 30 -1.78 -3.31 -9.99
CA GLU A 30 -2.63 -3.82 -8.92
C GLU A 30 -2.16 -3.28 -7.57
N LEU A 31 -3.11 -2.92 -6.71
CA LEU A 31 -2.81 -2.59 -5.32
C LEU A 31 -2.50 -3.88 -4.56
N ILE A 32 -1.23 -4.10 -4.24
CA ILE A 32 -0.77 -5.36 -3.65
C ILE A 32 -0.64 -5.30 -2.14
N ALA A 33 -0.45 -4.11 -1.56
CA ALA A 33 -0.41 -3.91 -0.11
C ALA A 33 -0.74 -2.46 0.26
N GLN A 34 -1.18 -2.26 1.50
CA GLN A 34 -1.39 -0.94 2.10
C GLN A 34 -0.77 -0.93 3.49
N LYS A 35 -0.09 0.16 3.85
CA LYS A 35 0.56 0.29 5.15
C LYS A 35 0.36 1.69 5.73
N THR A 36 0.04 1.75 7.01
CA THR A 36 0.18 2.97 7.81
C THR A 36 1.56 2.92 8.48
N VAL A 37 2.36 3.97 8.28
CA VAL A 37 3.75 3.99 8.75
C VAL A 37 3.83 4.01 10.28
N ASN A 38 4.84 3.33 10.82
CA ASN A 38 5.21 3.34 12.22
C ASN A 38 6.18 4.50 12.57
N PHE A 39 5.70 5.47 13.37
CA PHE A 39 6.52 6.60 13.82
C PHE A 39 7.59 6.23 14.85
N GLN A 40 7.47 5.10 15.55
CA GLN A 40 8.39 4.79 16.66
C GLN A 40 9.73 4.27 16.17
N THR A 41 9.70 3.44 15.13
CA THR A 41 10.89 2.70 14.65
C THR A 41 11.44 3.24 13.35
N GLU A 42 10.73 4.16 12.67
CA GLU A 42 11.11 4.71 11.35
C GLU A 42 11.39 3.63 10.28
N THR A 43 10.93 2.41 10.53
CA THR A 43 11.22 1.21 9.75
C THR A 43 9.95 0.37 9.66
N ASP A 44 9.71 -0.21 8.49
CA ASP A 44 8.61 -1.15 8.27
C ASP A 44 8.99 -2.20 7.24
N THR A 45 8.49 -3.41 7.49
CA THR A 45 8.39 -4.47 6.48
C THR A 45 6.95 -4.53 5.96
N VAL A 46 6.82 -4.66 4.64
CA VAL A 46 5.54 -4.83 3.95
C VAL A 46 5.59 -6.07 3.07
N GLU A 47 4.59 -6.94 3.25
CA GLU A 47 4.35 -8.09 2.38
C GLU A 47 3.14 -7.84 1.48
N PRO A 48 3.07 -8.48 0.30
CA PRO A 48 1.83 -8.51 -0.48
C PRO A 48 0.70 -9.15 0.34
N ASN A 49 -0.51 -8.62 0.16
CA ASN A 49 -1.72 -9.24 0.69
C ASN A 49 -1.88 -10.67 0.13
N GLY A 50 -2.57 -11.56 0.85
CA GLY A 50 -2.68 -12.98 0.51
C GLY A 50 -3.07 -13.29 -0.94
N LEU A 51 -3.98 -12.49 -1.52
CA LEU A 51 -4.43 -12.60 -2.92
C LEU A 51 -3.32 -12.37 -3.97
N PHE A 52 -2.25 -11.69 -3.59
CA PHE A 52 -1.16 -11.28 -4.46
C PHE A 52 0.18 -11.96 -4.14
N LYS A 53 0.29 -12.71 -3.03
CA LYS A 53 1.53 -13.41 -2.63
C LYS A 53 2.08 -14.35 -3.70
N ASN A 54 1.19 -14.96 -4.48
CA ASN A 54 1.54 -15.90 -5.54
C ASN A 54 1.63 -15.28 -6.94
N ARG A 55 1.48 -13.95 -7.07
CA ARG A 55 1.51 -13.26 -8.37
C ARG A 55 2.90 -12.73 -8.70
N GLN A 56 3.21 -12.74 -9.98
CA GLN A 56 4.43 -12.19 -10.55
C GLN A 56 4.22 -10.73 -10.93
N PHE A 57 5.17 -9.87 -10.54
CA PHE A 57 5.16 -8.46 -10.88
C PHE A 57 6.48 -8.09 -11.55
N SER A 58 6.42 -7.24 -12.56
CA SER A 58 7.60 -6.73 -13.27
C SER A 58 8.13 -5.45 -12.63
N LYS A 59 7.24 -4.62 -12.10
CA LYS A 59 7.55 -3.32 -11.51
C LYS A 59 6.76 -3.06 -10.24
N ILE A 60 7.28 -2.21 -9.37
CA ILE A 60 6.55 -1.66 -8.23
C ILE A 60 6.61 -0.14 -8.18
N LYS A 61 5.60 0.48 -7.58
CA LYS A 61 5.61 1.89 -7.18
C LYS A 61 4.88 2.06 -5.85
N ILE A 62 5.22 3.13 -5.13
CA ILE A 62 4.57 3.47 -3.85
C ILE A 62 3.82 4.78 -4.03
N LYS A 63 2.58 4.84 -3.54
CA LYS A 63 1.75 6.04 -3.51
C LYS A 63 1.47 6.44 -2.08
N CYS A 64 1.69 7.70 -1.74
CA CYS A 64 1.26 8.27 -0.47
C CYS A 64 -0.19 8.74 -0.59
N ILE A 65 -1.08 8.20 0.24
CA ILE A 65 -2.52 8.53 0.22
C ILE A 65 -2.94 9.37 1.42
N GLN A 66 -2.07 9.51 2.42
CA GLN A 66 -2.30 10.34 3.60
C GLN A 66 -0.96 10.77 4.19
N GLY A 67 -0.90 11.97 4.76
CA GLY A 67 0.27 12.46 5.48
C GLY A 67 1.47 12.77 4.57
N THR A 68 2.64 12.83 5.20
CA THR A 68 3.91 13.13 4.56
C THR A 68 4.98 12.17 5.08
N MET A 69 5.80 11.64 4.19
CA MET A 69 6.95 10.82 4.54
C MET A 69 8.12 11.06 3.60
N ASN A 70 9.32 10.85 4.10
CA ASN A 70 10.57 10.96 3.36
C ASN A 70 11.28 9.60 3.45
N PHE A 71 11.46 8.92 2.32
CA PHE A 71 12.16 7.63 2.28
C PHE A 71 13.66 7.85 2.42
N LYS A 72 14.27 7.09 3.33
CA LYS A 72 15.73 7.01 3.45
C LYS A 72 16.27 5.85 2.63
N ASN A 73 15.70 4.66 2.84
CA ASN A 73 16.11 3.45 2.16
C ASN A 73 14.91 2.54 1.90
N MET A 74 15.00 1.78 0.81
CA MET A 74 14.02 0.78 0.44
C MET A 74 14.74 -0.40 -0.20
N LYS A 75 14.44 -1.60 0.28
CA LYS A 75 14.99 -2.84 -0.25
C LYS A 75 13.87 -3.79 -0.59
N VAL A 76 13.92 -4.35 -1.79
CA VAL A 76 13.01 -5.41 -2.21
C VAL A 76 13.70 -6.75 -2.07
N ILE A 77 12.97 -7.73 -1.55
CA ILE A 77 13.38 -9.12 -1.45
C ILE A 77 12.35 -9.97 -2.19
N MET A 78 12.82 -10.83 -3.09
CA MET A 78 12.01 -11.73 -3.90
C MET A 78 12.00 -13.15 -3.31
N THR A 79 11.10 -14.00 -3.79
CA THR A 79 10.99 -15.40 -3.32
C THR A 79 12.15 -16.29 -3.76
N ASP A 80 12.85 -15.94 -4.83
CA ASP A 80 14.05 -16.63 -5.32
C ASP A 80 15.33 -16.22 -4.57
N GLY A 81 15.21 -15.32 -3.58
CA GLY A 81 16.34 -14.79 -2.82
C GLY A 81 17.03 -13.58 -3.46
N SER A 82 16.60 -13.15 -4.65
CA SER A 82 17.14 -11.92 -5.25
C SER A 82 16.69 -10.68 -4.48
N GLU A 83 17.60 -9.72 -4.35
CA GLU A 83 17.37 -8.50 -3.61
C GLU A 83 17.81 -7.27 -4.41
N LYS A 84 17.15 -6.14 -4.19
CA LYS A 84 17.52 -4.88 -4.84
C LYS A 84 17.22 -3.70 -3.94
N GLU A 85 18.23 -2.87 -3.71
CA GLU A 85 18.04 -1.55 -3.16
C GLU A 85 17.41 -0.64 -4.20
N LEU A 86 16.27 -0.05 -3.82
CA LEU A 86 15.54 0.87 -4.65
C LEU A 86 16.05 2.27 -4.39
N LYS A 87 16.96 2.73 -5.26
CA LYS A 87 17.44 4.11 -5.23
C LYS A 87 16.25 5.06 -5.35
N THR A 88 15.89 5.65 -4.22
CA THR A 88 14.93 6.75 -4.11
C THR A 88 15.69 8.00 -4.56
N MET A 89 15.29 8.59 -5.69
CA MET A 89 15.93 9.79 -6.26
C MET A 89 15.64 11.07 -5.44
N THR A 90 15.59 10.97 -4.11
CA THR A 90 15.19 12.03 -3.17
C THR A 90 13.76 12.54 -3.39
N GLY A 91 12.95 12.51 -2.34
CA GLY A 91 11.63 13.13 -2.42
C GLY A 91 10.73 12.73 -1.27
N THR A 92 10.44 13.70 -0.43
CA THR A 92 9.27 13.69 0.45
C THR A 92 8.02 13.33 -0.36
N LEU A 93 7.37 12.21 -0.07
CA LEU A 93 6.04 11.88 -0.58
C LEU A 93 4.96 12.48 0.33
N THR A 94 4.17 13.39 -0.22
CA THR A 94 2.95 13.91 0.39
C THR A 94 1.73 13.21 -0.23
N LYS A 95 0.56 13.40 0.39
CA LYS A 95 -0.71 12.87 -0.12
C LYS A 95 -0.90 13.15 -1.63
N GLY A 96 -1.19 12.08 -2.37
CA GLY A 96 -1.43 12.10 -3.82
C GLY A 96 -0.18 11.74 -4.64
N MET A 97 1.03 11.92 -4.10
CA MET A 97 2.26 11.69 -4.82
C MET A 97 2.61 10.20 -4.90
N SER A 98 3.23 9.81 -6.01
CA SER A 98 3.75 8.47 -6.24
C SER A 98 5.24 8.52 -6.56
N THR A 99 5.94 7.47 -6.20
CA THR A 99 7.32 7.24 -6.65
C THR A 99 7.34 6.94 -8.14
N ARG A 100 8.53 7.02 -8.75
CA ARG A 100 8.78 6.34 -10.03
C ARG A 100 8.55 4.83 -9.88
N ALA A 101 8.29 4.16 -11.00
CA ALA A 101 8.27 2.70 -11.05
C ALA A 101 9.70 2.15 -10.97
N TRP A 102 9.89 1.12 -10.17
CA TRP A 102 11.13 0.34 -10.12
C TRP A 102 10.92 -1.04 -10.68
N THR A 103 11.82 -1.48 -11.56
CA THR A 103 11.87 -2.87 -12.02
C THR A 103 12.34 -3.78 -10.90
N LEU A 104 11.55 -4.81 -10.63
CA LEU A 104 11.85 -5.85 -9.64
C LEU A 104 13.00 -6.75 -10.13
N PRO A 105 13.89 -7.22 -9.22
CA PRO A 105 14.93 -8.18 -9.58
C PRO A 105 14.36 -9.61 -9.70
N GLY A 106 15.25 -10.57 -9.99
CA GLY A 106 14.94 -11.99 -9.95
C GLY A 106 14.48 -12.58 -11.28
N SER A 107 14.25 -13.88 -11.26
CA SER A 107 13.80 -14.66 -12.42
C SER A 107 12.36 -14.32 -12.83
N GLU A 108 11.92 -14.89 -13.96
CA GLU A 108 10.55 -14.75 -14.46
C GLU A 108 9.50 -15.34 -13.49
N ASP A 109 9.88 -16.36 -12.73
CA ASP A 109 9.04 -16.99 -11.73
C ASP A 109 9.09 -16.34 -10.34
N ALA A 110 10.05 -15.42 -10.14
CA ALA A 110 10.23 -14.75 -8.88
C ALA A 110 9.01 -13.88 -8.53
N LYS A 111 8.50 -14.08 -7.31
CA LYS A 111 7.40 -13.32 -6.73
C LYS A 111 7.95 -12.33 -5.70
N LEU A 112 7.21 -11.26 -5.45
CA LEU A 112 7.57 -10.34 -4.39
C LEU A 112 7.37 -11.00 -3.03
N LYS A 113 8.43 -11.14 -2.24
CA LYS A 113 8.35 -11.67 -0.87
C LYS A 113 8.02 -10.55 0.11
N ARG A 114 8.85 -9.51 0.16
CA ARG A 114 8.65 -8.35 1.02
C ARG A 114 9.40 -7.12 0.52
N ILE A 115 9.03 -5.98 1.08
CA ILE A 115 9.72 -4.71 0.95
C ILE A 115 10.09 -4.25 2.35
N ASP A 116 11.38 -4.02 2.57
CA ASP A 116 11.90 -3.42 3.80
C ASP A 116 12.14 -1.93 3.54
N MET A 117 11.59 -1.08 4.40
CA MET A 117 11.60 0.38 4.22
C MET A 117 12.14 1.06 5.47
N GLU A 118 12.96 2.08 5.27
CA GLU A 118 13.37 3.05 6.27
C GLU A 118 12.94 4.45 5.82
N TYR A 119 12.33 5.23 6.70
CA TYR A 119 11.78 6.54 6.36
C TYR A 119 11.72 7.46 7.57
N LYS A 120 11.70 8.76 7.30
CA LYS A 120 11.27 9.79 8.26
C LYS A 120 9.86 10.19 7.93
N SER A 121 8.92 9.97 8.85
CA SER A 121 7.57 10.48 8.65
C SER A 121 7.38 11.77 9.42
N TRP A 122 7.24 12.86 8.68
CA TRP A 122 6.83 14.14 9.24
C TRP A 122 5.31 14.14 9.33
N GLY A 123 4.79 13.48 10.37
CA GLY A 123 3.41 13.74 10.80
C GLY A 123 3.30 15.24 10.98
N ASN A 124 2.39 15.89 10.25
CA ASN A 124 2.28 17.35 10.22
C ASN A 124 2.38 17.91 11.65
N MET A 125 3.50 18.56 12.00
CA MET A 125 3.76 19.01 13.38
C MET A 125 2.65 19.94 13.87
N THR A 126 2.05 20.70 12.95
CA THR A 126 0.90 21.58 13.21
C THR A 126 -0.40 20.79 13.50
N LEU A 127 -0.59 19.60 12.92
CA LEU A 127 -1.75 18.73 13.19
C LEU A 127 -1.55 17.77 14.37
N ASN A 128 -0.30 17.45 14.73
CA ASN A 128 0.02 16.77 16.00
C ASN A 128 -0.39 17.62 17.20
N ALA A 129 -0.14 18.94 17.15
CA ALA A 129 -0.55 19.88 18.20
C ALA A 129 -2.08 19.99 18.36
N ALA A 130 -2.85 19.68 17.32
CA ALA A 130 -4.32 19.67 17.34
C ALA A 130 -4.92 18.27 17.63
N GLY A 131 -4.11 17.25 17.92
CA GLY A 131 -4.58 15.88 18.16
C GLY A 131 -5.02 15.10 16.91
N VAL A 132 -4.74 15.61 15.69
CA VAL A 132 -5.22 15.06 14.41
C VAL A 132 -4.08 14.53 13.53
N SER A 133 -2.96 14.12 14.13
CA SER A 133 -1.81 13.59 13.39
C SER A 133 -2.13 12.32 12.62
N LYS A 134 -2.46 12.50 11.35
CA LYS A 134 -2.73 11.40 10.45
C LYS A 134 -1.38 10.85 9.96
N LYS A 135 -0.94 9.76 10.60
CA LYS A 135 0.17 8.89 10.16
C LYS A 135 0.19 8.79 8.64
N ALA A 136 1.38 8.86 8.05
CA ALA A 136 1.46 8.65 6.61
C ALA A 136 0.92 7.27 6.25
N LYS A 137 0.10 7.22 5.21
CA LYS A 137 -0.49 5.97 4.72
C LYS A 137 -0.06 5.80 3.29
N ILE A 138 0.49 4.65 2.99
CA ILE A 138 0.99 4.32 1.66
C ILE A 138 0.27 3.12 1.07
N GLU A 139 0.25 3.11 -0.24
CA GLU A 139 -0.17 2.01 -1.08
C GLU A 139 1.01 1.53 -1.89
N ILE A 140 1.16 0.21 -1.97
CA ILE A 140 2.17 -0.44 -2.78
C ILE A 140 1.45 -1.04 -3.98
N TRP A 141 1.87 -0.63 -5.18
CA TRP A 141 1.28 -1.05 -6.43
C TRP A 141 2.28 -1.89 -7.22
N GLY A 142 1.85 -3.05 -7.72
CA GLY A 142 2.64 -3.95 -8.56
C GLY A 142 2.09 -3.98 -9.99
N LYS A 143 2.97 -3.83 -11.00
CA LYS A 143 2.60 -4.01 -12.41
C LYS A 143 2.75 -5.48 -12.76
N LYS A 144 1.69 -6.12 -13.26
CA LYS A 144 1.74 -7.52 -13.70
C LYS A 144 2.88 -7.71 -14.68
N ARG A 145 3.57 -8.85 -14.55
CA ARG A 145 4.45 -9.35 -15.61
C ARG A 145 3.52 -9.90 -16.71
N VAL A 146 3.60 -9.32 -17.91
CA VAL A 146 2.97 -9.90 -19.09
C VAL A 146 4.03 -10.82 -19.69
N GLN A 147 3.72 -12.09 -19.83
CA GLN A 147 4.58 -12.99 -20.61
C GLN A 147 4.32 -12.65 -22.08
N GLU A 148 5.35 -12.24 -22.81
CA GLU A 148 5.30 -12.22 -24.26
C GLU A 148 5.15 -13.68 -24.70
N GLN A 149 4.05 -13.99 -25.39
CA GLN A 149 3.89 -15.28 -26.06
C GLN A 149 4.69 -15.18 -27.35
N ASP A 150 5.83 -15.85 -27.39
CA ASP A 150 6.59 -16.11 -28.63
C ASP A 150 5.83 -17.07 -29.55
#